data_AF-A0A9N8YJX6-F1
#
_entry.id   AF-A0A9N8YJX6-F1
#
_cell.length_a   1.000
_cell.length_b   1.000
_cell.length_c   1.000
_cell.angle_alpha   90.00
_cell.angle_beta   90.00
_cell.angle_gamma   90.00
#
_symmetry.space_group_name_H-M   'P 1'
#
loop_
_entity.id
_entity.type
_entity.pdbx_description
1 polymer ?
#
loop_
_entity_poly.entity_id
_entity_poly.type
_entity_poly.pdbx_seq_one_letter_code
_entity_poly.pdbx_strand_id
1 'polypeptide(L)'
;MSGSMFLRAGRSALNILRPKPFGLHHTSLTKLRASGAIPSLNAVRTKVSAVNSPYPQTSQSNDVFLQGSTAGYVDEMYQAWLKDPNSVHLSWQVYFRNMQAGVNPLEAFQPPPTLVHITTGIGAGLTPSSQTFNVTDHMKVQLIVRAYQVRGHQIAQLDPLGIMHADLDPSIPSELDPSYYGFTERDLDRVFTLGPGILPGFMESTPKMTLREIVEHCKKTYCKTIGIEYIHIVDRVQCDWIRSRMEIEKPFDYSKEEKHMILDRLIWSDSFERFVATKYPNEKRFGLEGCESLIPGMKALVSHMK
;
A
#
# COMPACT_ATOMS: atom_id res chain seq x y z
N MET A 1 26.09 3.25 -66.41
CA MET A 1 24.96 4.18 -66.22
C MET A 1 23.85 3.41 -65.52
N SER A 2 23.70 3.59 -64.21
CA SER A 2 22.88 2.69 -63.37
C SER A 2 21.89 3.52 -62.57
N GLY A 3 20.65 3.04 -62.50
CA GLY A 3 19.72 3.39 -61.41
C GLY A 3 18.34 3.89 -61.85
N SER A 4 17.41 2.98 -62.12
CA SER A 4 15.98 3.17 -61.81
C SER A 4 15.27 1.83 -61.83
N MET A 5 15.00 1.28 -60.64
CA MET A 5 13.93 0.31 -60.45
C MET A 5 13.40 0.45 -59.02
N PHE A 6 12.31 1.22 -58.88
CA PHE A 6 11.52 1.29 -57.66
C PHE A 6 10.70 0.01 -57.51
N LEU A 7 10.98 -0.77 -56.46
CA LEU A 7 10.15 -1.88 -56.02
C LEU A 7 9.40 -1.52 -54.74
N ARG A 8 8.08 -1.69 -54.79
CA ARG A 8 7.13 -1.64 -53.67
C ARG A 8 7.39 -2.80 -52.70
N ALA A 9 7.46 -2.49 -51.42
CA ALA A 9 7.08 -3.35 -50.29
C ALA A 9 6.59 -2.36 -49.21
N GLY A 10 5.37 -2.41 -48.69
CA GLY A 10 4.78 -3.48 -47.90
C GLY A 10 4.35 -2.86 -46.56
N ARG A 11 3.21 -2.16 -46.56
CA ARG A 11 2.62 -1.58 -45.34
C ARG A 11 1.93 -2.71 -44.56
N SER A 12 2.44 -3.03 -43.38
CA SER A 12 1.73 -3.86 -42.40
C SER A 12 1.21 -2.96 -41.29
N ALA A 13 -0.11 -2.95 -41.12
CA ALA A 13 -0.85 -2.13 -40.18
C ALA A 13 -0.83 -2.77 -38.79
N LEU A 14 -0.36 -2.01 -37.79
CA LEU A 14 -0.51 -2.35 -36.38
C LEU A 14 -1.90 -1.93 -35.90
N ASN A 15 -2.74 -2.93 -35.64
CA ASN A 15 -4.04 -2.80 -34.99
C ASN A 15 -3.85 -2.34 -33.53
N ILE A 16 -4.20 -1.07 -33.25
CA ILE A 16 -4.31 -0.54 -31.89
C ILE A 16 -5.76 -0.74 -31.42
N LEU A 17 -5.97 -1.73 -30.55
CA LEU A 17 -7.24 -1.96 -29.86
C LEU A 17 -7.49 -0.83 -28.84
N ARG A 18 -8.48 0.03 -29.13
CA ARG A 18 -9.04 0.99 -28.16
C ARG A 18 -10.14 0.28 -27.34
N PRO A 19 -10.16 0.38 -26.00
CA PRO A 19 -11.30 -0.07 -25.21
C PRO A 19 -12.45 0.94 -25.27
N LYS A 20 -13.69 0.44 -25.44
CA LYS A 20 -14.95 1.20 -25.41
C LYS A 20 -15.39 1.47 -23.96
N PRO A 21 -16.04 2.62 -23.66
CA PRO A 21 -16.56 2.91 -22.32
C PRO A 21 -17.89 2.19 -22.06
N PHE A 22 -18.00 1.55 -20.89
CA PHE A 22 -19.23 0.98 -20.34
C PHE A 22 -20.04 2.08 -19.64
N GLY A 23 -21.30 2.26 -20.05
CA GLY A 23 -22.25 3.19 -19.43
C GLY A 23 -22.81 2.64 -18.11
N LEU A 24 -22.73 3.44 -17.05
CA LEU A 24 -23.37 3.20 -15.77
C LEU A 24 -24.74 3.90 -15.75
N HIS A 25 -25.81 3.13 -15.53
CA HIS A 25 -27.14 3.66 -15.28
C HIS A 25 -27.24 4.17 -13.83
N HIS A 26 -27.58 5.45 -13.69
CA HIS A 26 -27.81 6.16 -12.44
C HIS A 26 -29.29 6.03 -12.04
N THR A 27 -29.60 5.25 -11.01
CA THR A 27 -30.92 5.26 -10.36
C THR A 27 -30.87 6.13 -9.11
N SER A 28 -31.62 7.24 -9.18
CA SER A 28 -31.79 8.23 -8.13
C SER A 28 -32.75 7.71 -7.06
N LEU A 29 -32.38 7.78 -5.78
CA LEU A 29 -33.29 7.54 -4.65
C LEU A 29 -33.61 8.86 -3.95
N THR A 30 -34.86 9.28 -4.10
CA THR A 30 -35.47 10.43 -3.45
C THR A 30 -35.84 10.15 -2.00
N LYS A 31 -35.58 11.14 -1.14
CA LYS A 31 -35.97 11.24 0.27
C LYS A 31 -37.48 11.07 0.46
N LEU A 32 -37.87 10.30 1.48
CA LEU A 32 -39.19 10.40 2.11
C LEU A 32 -39.06 10.44 3.64
N ARG A 33 -40.02 11.15 4.22
CA ARG A 33 -39.99 11.96 5.44
C ARG A 33 -40.51 11.18 6.66
N ALA A 34 -40.03 11.55 7.83
CA ALA A 34 -40.42 11.05 9.14
C ALA A 34 -41.87 11.34 9.52
N SER A 35 -42.49 10.41 10.27
CA SER A 35 -43.41 10.66 11.39
C SER A 35 -43.86 9.33 12.01
N GLY A 36 -43.73 9.16 13.32
CA GLY A 36 -44.29 8.00 14.03
C GLY A 36 -43.81 7.91 15.47
N ALA A 37 -44.73 8.06 16.42
CA ALA A 37 -44.53 8.30 17.84
C ALA A 37 -43.96 7.11 18.64
N ILE A 38 -43.27 7.45 19.74
CA ILE A 38 -42.80 6.53 20.79
C ILE A 38 -43.90 6.37 21.84
N PRO A 39 -44.21 5.14 22.28
CA PRO A 39 -44.75 4.92 23.62
C PRO A 39 -43.76 4.16 24.50
N SER A 40 -43.49 4.73 25.67
CA SER A 40 -42.80 4.10 26.79
C SER A 40 -43.62 2.94 27.36
N LEU A 41 -42.99 1.79 27.62
CA LEU A 41 -43.60 0.73 28.44
C LEU A 41 -42.69 0.35 29.60
N ASN A 42 -43.32 0.35 30.77
CA ASN A 42 -42.78 0.20 32.11
C ASN A 42 -42.15 -1.17 32.35
N ALA A 43 -41.01 -1.19 33.02
CA ALA A 43 -40.37 -2.40 33.52
C ALA A 43 -41.17 -2.98 34.71
N VAL A 44 -41.80 -4.14 34.50
CA VAL A 44 -42.37 -4.95 35.56
C VAL A 44 -41.27 -5.87 36.11
N ARG A 45 -40.87 -5.63 37.37
CA ARG A 45 -39.92 -6.47 38.11
C ARG A 45 -40.67 -7.62 38.79
N THR A 46 -40.73 -8.77 38.14
CA THR A 46 -41.20 -10.02 38.76
C THR A 46 -40.09 -10.64 39.60
N LYS A 47 -40.34 -10.78 40.91
CA LYS A 47 -39.54 -11.63 41.80
C LYS A 47 -39.87 -13.09 41.48
N VAL A 48 -38.88 -13.90 41.11
CA VAL A 48 -39.04 -15.35 40.97
C VAL A 48 -38.26 -16.04 42.08
N SER A 49 -38.99 -16.82 42.88
CA SER A 49 -38.48 -17.70 43.93
C SER A 49 -37.62 -18.82 43.37
N ALA A 50 -36.54 -19.16 44.07
CA ALA A 50 -35.67 -20.27 43.72
C ALA A 50 -36.42 -21.61 43.79
N VAL A 51 -36.51 -22.30 42.65
CA VAL A 51 -36.91 -23.71 42.54
C VAL A 51 -35.63 -24.51 42.23
N ASN A 52 -35.45 -25.62 42.95
CA ASN A 52 -34.31 -26.53 42.83
C ASN A 52 -34.07 -26.98 41.38
N SER A 53 -32.81 -26.85 40.93
CA SER A 53 -32.36 -27.27 39.60
C SER A 53 -31.91 -28.74 39.60
N PRO A 54 -32.21 -29.54 38.55
CA PRO A 54 -31.88 -30.95 38.48
C PRO A 54 -30.48 -31.27 37.90
N TYR A 55 -29.49 -30.36 38.02
CA TYR A 55 -28.11 -30.67 37.59
C TYR A 55 -27.45 -31.72 38.51
N PRO A 56 -26.68 -32.68 37.96
CA PRO A 56 -25.71 -33.44 38.74
C PRO A 56 -24.75 -32.42 39.39
N GLN A 57 -24.65 -32.45 40.72
CA GLN A 57 -23.77 -31.57 41.50
C GLN A 57 -22.31 -31.95 41.23
N THR A 58 -21.72 -31.42 40.16
CA THR A 58 -20.26 -31.32 40.04
C THR A 58 -19.79 -30.15 40.90
N SER A 59 -18.87 -30.47 41.81
CA SER A 59 -18.21 -29.58 42.77
C SER A 59 -17.96 -28.16 42.24
N GLN A 60 -18.44 -27.18 43.00
CA GLN A 60 -18.28 -25.72 42.85
C GLN A 60 -17.18 -25.27 41.86
N SER A 61 -17.56 -25.01 40.61
CA SER A 61 -16.76 -24.19 39.68
C SER A 61 -17.32 -22.76 39.66
N ASN A 62 -16.49 -21.80 40.05
CA ASN A 62 -16.81 -20.37 40.05
C ASN A 62 -16.79 -19.81 38.61
N ASP A 63 -17.78 -20.21 37.81
CA ASP A 63 -17.88 -19.77 36.42
C ASP A 63 -18.73 -18.49 36.32
N VAL A 64 -18.07 -17.33 36.17
CA VAL A 64 -18.72 -16.02 35.98
C VAL A 64 -19.66 -16.00 34.76
N PHE A 65 -19.38 -16.82 33.75
CA PHE A 65 -20.22 -17.00 32.54
C PHE A 65 -21.56 -17.72 32.81
N LEU A 66 -21.58 -18.62 33.80
CA LEU A 66 -22.76 -19.41 34.17
C LEU A 66 -23.53 -18.81 35.35
N GLN A 67 -23.13 -17.62 35.83
CA GLN A 67 -23.77 -16.94 36.96
C GLN A 67 -24.67 -15.79 36.48
N GLY A 68 -25.89 -15.71 37.02
CA GLY A 68 -26.81 -14.59 36.80
C GLY A 68 -27.83 -14.79 35.67
N SER A 69 -28.24 -13.70 35.02
CA SER A 69 -29.35 -13.65 34.05
C SER A 69 -29.12 -14.46 32.77
N THR A 70 -27.88 -14.85 32.48
CA THR A 70 -27.51 -15.65 31.31
C THR A 70 -27.71 -17.15 31.54
N ALA A 71 -27.76 -17.60 32.80
CA ALA A 71 -27.88 -19.02 33.15
C ALA A 71 -29.20 -19.62 32.63
N GLY A 72 -30.31 -18.88 32.71
CA GLY A 72 -31.60 -19.33 32.18
C GLY A 72 -31.61 -19.51 30.66
N TYR A 73 -30.86 -18.67 29.94
CA TYR A 73 -30.72 -18.79 28.49
C TYR A 73 -29.88 -20.01 28.09
N VAL A 74 -28.79 -20.30 28.81
CA VAL A 74 -27.97 -21.49 28.57
C VAL A 74 -28.77 -22.77 28.83
N ASP A 75 -29.61 -22.78 29.86
CA ASP A 75 -30.48 -23.93 30.16
C ASP A 75 -31.53 -24.16 29.06
N GLU A 76 -32.17 -23.10 28.55
CA GLU A 76 -33.11 -23.19 27.43
C GLU A 76 -32.44 -23.73 26.16
N MET A 77 -31.23 -23.27 25.84
CA MET A 77 -30.44 -23.78 24.72
C MET A 77 -30.03 -25.24 24.91
N TYR A 78 -29.69 -25.66 26.13
CA TYR A 78 -29.37 -27.05 26.41
C TYR A 78 -30.60 -27.96 26.27
N GLN A 79 -31.75 -27.54 26.78
CA GLN A 79 -33.00 -28.27 26.63
C GLN A 79 -33.45 -28.37 25.16
N ALA A 80 -33.24 -27.33 24.36
CA ALA A 80 -33.48 -27.36 22.92
C ALA A 80 -32.53 -28.36 22.22
N TRP A 81 -31.24 -28.33 22.56
CA TRP A 81 -30.23 -29.23 22.01
C TRP A 81 -30.47 -30.71 22.36
N LEU A 82 -30.97 -31.01 23.57
CA LEU A 82 -31.36 -32.38 23.95
C LEU A 82 -32.52 -32.92 23.12
N LYS A 83 -33.43 -32.06 22.65
CA LYS A 83 -34.57 -32.46 21.80
C LYS A 83 -34.13 -32.62 20.34
N ASP A 84 -33.36 -31.69 19.83
CA ASP A 84 -32.76 -31.73 18.50
C ASP A 84 -31.40 -31.02 18.51
N PRO A 85 -30.29 -31.73 18.25
CA PRO A 85 -28.96 -31.13 18.16
C PRO A 85 -28.85 -30.00 17.14
N ASN A 86 -29.65 -30.02 16.07
CA ASN A 86 -29.62 -29.00 15.01
C ASN A 86 -30.42 -27.73 15.35
N SER A 87 -31.20 -27.73 16.44
CA SER A 87 -32.02 -26.59 16.85
C SER A 87 -31.21 -25.41 17.38
N VAL A 88 -29.96 -25.65 17.78
CA VAL A 88 -29.04 -24.64 18.29
C VAL A 88 -27.88 -24.40 17.32
N HIS A 89 -27.33 -23.19 17.37
CA HIS A 89 -26.19 -22.80 16.55
C HIS A 89 -24.97 -23.71 16.78
N LEU A 90 -24.14 -23.91 15.75
CA LEU A 90 -22.99 -24.84 15.75
C LEU A 90 -22.05 -24.65 16.95
N SER A 91 -21.84 -23.41 17.39
CA SER A 91 -21.03 -23.10 18.58
C SER A 91 -21.59 -23.74 19.87
N TRP A 92 -22.91 -23.79 20.02
CA TRP A 92 -23.58 -24.44 21.16
C TRP A 92 -23.55 -25.96 21.05
N GLN A 93 -23.65 -26.50 19.85
CA GLN A 93 -23.52 -27.94 19.63
C GLN A 93 -22.15 -28.46 20.04
N VAL A 94 -21.08 -27.75 19.65
CA VAL A 94 -19.70 -28.08 20.02
C VAL A 94 -19.50 -27.93 21.53
N TYR A 95 -20.01 -26.85 22.12
CA TYR A 95 -19.94 -26.61 23.55
C TYR A 95 -20.61 -27.71 24.38
N PHE A 96 -21.86 -28.06 24.09
CA PHE A 96 -22.59 -29.09 24.85
C PHE A 96 -22.04 -30.50 24.61
N ARG A 97 -21.54 -30.79 23.41
CA ARG A 97 -20.85 -32.06 23.11
C ARG A 97 -19.55 -32.19 23.91
N ASN A 98 -18.78 -31.12 24.03
CA ASN A 98 -17.54 -31.11 24.81
C ASN A 98 -17.83 -31.24 26.31
N MET A 99 -18.90 -30.62 26.81
CA MET A 99 -19.37 -30.81 28.19
C MET A 99 -19.78 -32.26 28.47
N GLN A 100 -20.49 -32.93 27.55
CA GLN A 100 -20.84 -34.35 27.70
C GLN A 100 -19.61 -35.27 27.65
N ALA A 101 -18.56 -34.87 26.92
CA ALA A 101 -17.30 -35.59 26.86
C ALA A 101 -16.42 -35.39 28.12
N GLY A 102 -16.90 -34.65 29.12
CA GLY A 102 -16.20 -34.45 30.39
C GLY A 102 -15.13 -33.34 30.35
N VAL A 103 -15.12 -32.50 29.31
CA VAL A 103 -14.23 -31.35 29.20
C VAL A 103 -14.74 -30.22 30.12
N ASN A 104 -13.81 -29.54 30.80
CA ASN A 104 -14.16 -28.40 31.65
C ASN A 104 -14.88 -27.31 30.82
N PRO A 105 -15.93 -26.64 31.35
CA PRO A 105 -16.72 -25.64 30.60
C PRO A 105 -15.89 -24.49 29.98
N LEU A 106 -14.76 -24.13 30.59
CA LEU A 106 -13.84 -23.10 30.09
C LEU A 106 -13.07 -23.53 28.82
N GLU A 107 -12.82 -24.83 28.67
CA GLU A 107 -12.14 -25.42 27.50
C GLU A 107 -13.15 -25.92 26.45
N ALA A 108 -14.41 -26.12 26.84
CA ALA A 108 -15.49 -26.54 25.96
C ALA A 108 -15.89 -25.45 24.96
N PHE A 109 -15.69 -24.17 25.29
CA PHE A 109 -15.91 -23.05 24.38
C PHE A 109 -14.73 -22.90 23.41
N GLN A 110 -14.97 -23.22 22.13
CA GLN A 110 -14.05 -22.87 21.05
C GLN A 110 -14.62 -21.69 20.26
N PRO A 111 -13.93 -20.53 20.21
CA PRO A 111 -14.35 -19.47 19.34
C PRO A 111 -14.31 -19.98 17.88
N PRO A 112 -15.27 -19.59 17.03
CA PRO A 112 -15.23 -19.91 15.62
C PRO A 112 -13.87 -19.48 15.05
N PRO A 113 -13.23 -20.29 14.18
CA PRO A 113 -11.94 -19.93 13.57
C PRO A 113 -12.11 -18.59 12.85
N THR A 114 -11.62 -17.54 13.50
CA THR A 114 -11.72 -16.17 13.03
C THR A 114 -10.51 -15.92 12.14
N LEU A 115 -10.69 -15.36 10.94
CA LEU A 115 -9.59 -14.97 10.03
C LEU A 115 -8.68 -13.85 10.61
N VAL A 116 -8.91 -13.44 11.86
CA VAL A 116 -8.18 -12.40 12.57
C VAL A 116 -7.88 -12.89 13.98
N HIS A 117 -6.61 -13.18 14.23
CA HIS A 117 -6.09 -13.57 15.53
C HIS A 117 -6.10 -12.34 16.45
N ILE A 118 -7.06 -12.23 17.36
CA ILE A 118 -7.00 -11.28 18.47
C ILE A 118 -6.36 -12.01 19.65
N THR A 119 -5.14 -11.61 20.00
CA THR A 119 -4.39 -12.14 21.15
C THR A 119 -4.89 -11.50 22.43
N THR A 120 -5.74 -12.19 23.18
CA THR A 120 -5.95 -11.94 24.61
C THR A 120 -5.33 -13.10 25.36
N GLY A 121 -4.14 -12.86 25.92
CA GLY A 121 -3.28 -13.89 26.47
C GLY A 121 -3.70 -14.34 27.86
N ILE A 122 -3.58 -15.65 28.12
CA ILE A 122 -3.06 -16.25 29.36
C ILE A 122 -2.41 -17.58 28.93
N GLY A 123 -1.17 -17.83 29.37
CA GLY A 123 -0.19 -18.65 28.65
C GLY A 123 -0.33 -20.17 28.68
N ALA A 124 0.33 -20.81 27.71
CA ALA A 124 1.10 -22.05 27.86
C ALA A 124 1.96 -22.25 26.60
N GLY A 125 3.28 -22.31 26.81
CA GLY A 125 4.33 -22.88 25.95
C GLY A 125 4.03 -23.17 24.48
N LEU A 126 4.19 -22.16 23.62
CA LEU A 126 4.63 -22.36 22.24
C LEU A 126 5.75 -21.36 21.99
N THR A 127 6.99 -21.84 21.97
CA THR A 127 8.08 -21.12 21.30
C THR A 127 7.64 -20.90 19.85
N PRO A 128 7.45 -19.66 19.36
CA PRO A 128 7.19 -19.44 17.95
C PRO A 128 8.53 -19.48 17.21
N SER A 129 9.19 -20.63 17.21
CA SER A 129 10.35 -20.89 16.37
C SER A 129 9.90 -21.57 15.10
N SER A 130 9.09 -20.88 14.29
CA SER A 130 9.04 -21.05 12.82
C SER A 130 8.14 -20.01 12.15
N GLN A 131 8.75 -19.01 11.51
CA GLN A 131 8.26 -18.29 10.31
C GLN A 131 7.02 -17.38 10.36
N THR A 132 6.67 -16.75 11.49
CA THR A 132 5.78 -15.56 11.45
C THR A 132 6.51 -14.30 10.94
N PHE A 133 7.84 -14.32 10.90
CA PHE A 133 8.69 -13.19 10.50
C PHE A 133 8.49 -12.75 9.04
N ASN A 134 7.95 -13.58 8.14
CA ASN A 134 7.91 -13.24 6.72
C ASN A 134 6.80 -12.25 6.33
N VAL A 135 5.60 -12.34 6.93
CA VAL A 135 4.47 -11.50 6.50
C VAL A 135 4.59 -10.08 7.08
N THR A 136 4.84 -9.97 8.38
CA THR A 136 4.98 -8.67 9.04
C THR A 136 6.17 -7.90 8.48
N ASP A 137 7.31 -8.56 8.23
CA ASP A 137 8.47 -7.90 7.63
C ASP A 137 8.19 -7.49 6.18
N HIS A 138 7.50 -8.31 5.39
CA HIS A 138 7.08 -7.92 4.04
C HIS A 138 6.19 -6.67 4.05
N MET A 139 5.25 -6.56 5.00
CA MET A 139 4.44 -5.35 5.18
C MET A 139 5.28 -4.14 5.55
N LYS A 140 6.28 -4.30 6.43
CA LYS A 140 7.21 -3.21 6.77
C LYS A 140 8.03 -2.75 5.56
N VAL A 141 8.52 -3.68 4.74
CA VAL A 141 9.21 -3.33 3.48
C VAL A 141 8.28 -2.57 2.54
N GLN A 142 7.02 -2.98 2.42
CA GLN A 142 6.02 -2.24 1.64
C GLN A 142 5.80 -0.82 2.18
N LEU A 143 5.81 -0.62 3.51
CA LEU A 143 5.70 0.70 4.12
C LEU A 143 6.93 1.57 3.81
N ILE A 144 8.15 1.00 3.83
CA ILE A 144 9.37 1.71 3.43
C ILE A 144 9.26 2.18 1.98
N VAL A 145 8.93 1.28 1.05
CA VAL A 145 8.77 1.64 -0.37
C VAL A 145 7.72 2.75 -0.53
N ARG A 146 6.59 2.64 0.19
CA ARG A 146 5.56 3.68 0.18
C ARG A 146 6.08 5.01 0.73
N ALA A 147 6.90 5.01 1.79
CA ALA A 147 7.50 6.23 2.32
C ALA A 147 8.40 6.91 1.29
N TYR A 148 9.20 6.16 0.53
CA TYR A 148 9.99 6.71 -0.59
C TYR A 148 9.10 7.28 -1.70
N GLN A 149 8.01 6.61 -2.06
CA GLN A 149 7.08 7.13 -3.08
C GLN A 149 6.40 8.44 -2.64
N VAL A 150 6.11 8.60 -1.34
CA VAL A 150 5.41 9.78 -0.79
C VAL A 150 6.39 10.93 -0.53
N ARG A 151 7.50 10.67 0.15
CA ARG A 151 8.41 11.70 0.68
C ARG A 151 9.82 11.65 0.11
N GLY A 152 10.14 10.71 -0.78
CA GLY A 152 11.48 10.59 -1.34
C GLY A 152 11.97 11.84 -2.06
N HIS A 153 11.04 12.63 -2.63
CA HIS A 153 11.35 13.92 -3.26
C HIS A 153 11.94 14.95 -2.29
N GLN A 154 11.68 14.84 -0.98
CA GLN A 154 12.18 15.78 0.04
C GLN A 154 13.69 15.66 0.24
N ILE A 155 14.25 14.47 -0.02
CA ILE A 155 15.68 14.19 0.08
C ILE A 155 16.36 14.09 -1.29
N ALA A 156 15.66 14.51 -2.36
CA ALA A 156 16.22 14.51 -3.70
C ALA A 156 17.29 15.60 -3.87
N GLN A 157 18.36 15.28 -4.58
CA GLN A 157 19.43 16.21 -4.92
C GLN A 157 19.01 17.10 -6.09
N LEU A 158 18.15 18.07 -5.81
CA LEU A 158 17.62 19.02 -6.79
C LEU A 158 18.49 20.25 -6.97
N ASP A 159 19.20 20.65 -5.91
CA ASP A 159 20.02 21.86 -5.90
C ASP A 159 21.41 21.60 -6.49
N PRO A 160 21.76 22.20 -7.65
CA PRO A 160 23.10 22.08 -8.22
C PRO A 160 24.16 22.84 -7.41
N LEU A 161 23.77 23.82 -6.59
CA LEU A 161 24.67 24.62 -5.75
C LEU A 161 24.89 24.00 -4.37
N GLY A 162 24.00 23.12 -3.92
CA GLY A 162 24.07 22.46 -2.61
C GLY A 162 23.89 23.41 -1.42
N ILE A 163 23.26 24.57 -1.63
CA ILE A 163 23.04 25.62 -0.62
C ILE A 163 21.67 25.55 0.05
N MET A 164 20.73 24.75 -0.47
CA MET A 164 19.39 24.56 0.13
C MET A 164 19.42 24.09 1.60
N HIS A 165 20.52 23.49 2.05
CA HIS A 165 20.69 22.99 3.43
C HIS A 165 21.10 24.05 4.46
N ALA A 166 21.26 25.32 4.07
CA ALA A 166 21.73 26.36 4.99
C ALA A 166 20.66 26.80 6.02
N ASP A 167 19.36 26.74 5.69
CA ASP A 167 18.27 27.28 6.53
C ASP A 167 17.00 26.40 6.63
N LEU A 168 16.93 25.27 5.92
CA LEU A 168 15.77 24.35 5.92
C LEU A 168 16.09 23.12 6.78
N ASP A 169 15.18 22.73 7.68
CA ASP A 169 15.31 21.56 8.55
C ASP A 169 15.80 20.35 7.75
N PRO A 170 17.07 19.92 7.93
CA PRO A 170 17.67 18.84 7.17
C PRO A 170 17.21 17.46 7.68
N SER A 171 16.21 17.43 8.57
CA SER A 171 15.66 16.18 9.08
C SER A 171 15.10 15.33 7.95
N ILE A 172 15.91 14.37 7.51
CA ILE A 172 15.47 13.24 6.70
C ILE A 172 14.26 12.63 7.41
N PRO A 173 13.09 12.53 6.75
CA PRO A 173 11.93 11.87 7.36
C PRO A 173 12.32 10.51 7.91
N SER A 174 12.08 10.28 9.21
CA SER A 174 12.48 9.04 9.88
C SER A 174 11.88 7.79 9.21
N GLU A 175 10.73 7.94 8.56
CA GLU A 175 10.05 6.91 7.77
C GLU A 175 10.87 6.40 6.55
N LEU A 176 11.92 7.10 6.12
CA LEU A 176 12.80 6.65 5.01
C LEU A 176 13.92 5.72 5.49
N ASP A 177 14.22 5.72 6.79
CA ASP A 177 15.24 4.86 7.40
C ASP A 177 14.63 3.48 7.74
N PRO A 178 15.19 2.37 7.22
CA PRO A 178 14.76 1.02 7.61
C PRO A 178 14.74 0.78 9.12
N SER A 179 15.62 1.46 9.88
CA SER A 179 15.70 1.37 11.34
C SER A 179 14.39 1.78 12.03
N TYR A 180 13.63 2.70 11.44
CA TYR A 180 12.33 3.14 11.96
C TYR A 180 11.30 2.00 12.03
N TYR A 181 11.40 1.01 11.13
CA TYR A 181 10.54 -0.17 11.11
C TYR A 181 11.11 -1.36 11.90
N GLY A 182 12.24 -1.16 12.58
CA GLY A 182 12.92 -2.17 13.37
C GLY A 182 13.79 -3.13 12.55
N PHE A 183 14.18 -2.75 11.34
CA PHE A 183 15.21 -3.50 10.60
C PHE A 183 16.60 -3.11 11.10
N THR A 184 17.45 -4.11 11.28
CA THR A 184 18.86 -3.91 11.62
C THR A 184 19.75 -4.11 10.39
N GLU A 185 21.05 -3.78 10.49
CA GLU A 185 21.99 -4.01 9.39
C GLU A 185 22.04 -5.48 8.93
N ARG A 186 21.80 -6.42 9.85
CA ARG A 186 21.76 -7.86 9.54
C ARG A 186 20.56 -8.24 8.67
N ASP A 187 19.49 -7.45 8.72
CA ASP A 187 18.27 -7.68 7.94
C ASP A 187 18.37 -7.14 6.52
N LEU A 188 19.36 -6.28 6.22
CA LEU A 188 19.51 -5.67 4.90
C LEU A 188 19.79 -6.70 3.80
N ASP A 189 20.45 -7.80 4.15
CA ASP A 189 20.80 -8.87 3.20
C ASP A 189 19.70 -9.95 3.11
N ARG A 190 18.57 -9.77 3.81
CA ARG A 190 17.40 -10.65 3.69
C ARG A 190 16.72 -10.45 2.34
N VAL A 191 16.33 -11.55 1.71
CA VAL A 191 15.66 -11.57 0.42
C VAL A 191 14.15 -11.49 0.59
N PHE A 192 13.53 -10.55 -0.10
CA PHE A 192 12.09 -10.36 -0.14
C PHE A 192 11.56 -10.60 -1.56
N THR A 193 10.39 -11.23 -1.67
CA THR A 193 9.67 -11.35 -2.95
C THR A 193 9.01 -10.02 -3.26
N LEU A 194 9.14 -9.53 -4.50
CA LEU A 194 8.45 -8.33 -4.95
C LEU A 194 6.96 -8.63 -5.17
N GLY A 195 6.10 -7.77 -4.62
CA GLY A 195 4.65 -7.84 -4.76
C GLY A 195 4.11 -6.64 -5.53
N PRO A 196 2.79 -6.58 -5.80
CA PRO A 196 2.18 -5.44 -6.51
C PRO A 196 2.36 -4.10 -5.77
N GLY A 197 2.64 -4.15 -4.46
CA GLY A 197 2.93 -2.97 -3.64
C GLY A 197 4.42 -2.64 -3.47
N ILE A 198 5.35 -3.51 -3.92
CA ILE A 198 6.79 -3.34 -3.77
C ILE A 198 7.42 -3.34 -5.16
N LEU A 199 7.73 -2.14 -5.68
CA LEU A 199 8.42 -1.95 -6.95
C LEU A 199 7.85 -2.80 -8.11
N PRO A 200 6.55 -2.68 -8.45
CA PRO A 200 5.90 -3.50 -9.48
C PRO A 200 6.63 -3.54 -10.83
N GLY A 201 7.32 -2.47 -11.23
CA GLY A 201 8.09 -2.46 -12.50
C GLY A 201 9.31 -3.39 -12.53
N PHE A 202 9.80 -3.83 -11.38
CA PHE A 202 10.90 -4.78 -11.25
C PHE A 202 10.44 -6.23 -11.15
N MET A 203 9.14 -6.48 -10.97
CA MET A 203 8.58 -7.82 -10.85
C MET A 203 8.83 -8.68 -12.10
N GLU A 204 8.85 -8.06 -13.28
CA GLU A 204 9.07 -8.74 -14.56
C GLU A 204 10.53 -9.16 -14.74
N SER A 205 11.51 -8.37 -14.26
CA SER A 205 12.94 -8.69 -14.39
C SER A 205 13.46 -9.54 -13.24
N THR A 206 13.16 -9.16 -12.00
CA THR A 206 13.76 -9.71 -10.79
C THR A 206 12.70 -9.91 -9.71
N PRO A 207 12.07 -11.10 -9.60
CA PRO A 207 10.94 -11.33 -8.68
C PRO A 207 11.34 -11.35 -7.19
N LYS A 208 12.65 -11.42 -6.87
CA LYS A 208 13.17 -11.46 -5.51
C LYS A 208 14.40 -10.57 -5.40
N MET A 209 14.42 -9.71 -4.39
CA MET A 209 15.47 -8.71 -4.20
C MET A 209 15.80 -8.58 -2.70
N THR A 210 17.05 -8.27 -2.36
CA THR A 210 17.43 -8.01 -0.97
C THR A 210 16.85 -6.68 -0.49
N LEU A 211 16.65 -6.52 0.83
CA LEU A 211 16.19 -5.24 1.38
C LEU A 211 17.13 -4.08 1.02
N ARG A 212 18.45 -4.35 1.03
CA ARG A 212 19.49 -3.41 0.59
C ARG A 212 19.24 -2.89 -0.82
N GLU A 213 19.06 -3.81 -1.77
CA GLU A 213 18.80 -3.48 -3.17
C GLU A 213 17.46 -2.75 -3.33
N ILE A 214 16.40 -3.14 -2.60
CA ILE A 214 15.11 -2.44 -2.65
C ILE A 214 15.27 -0.97 -2.23
N VAL A 215 15.94 -0.72 -1.10
CA VAL A 215 16.18 0.63 -0.60
C VAL A 215 17.06 1.43 -1.56
N GLU A 216 18.10 0.81 -2.13
CA GLU A 216 18.97 1.45 -3.12
C GLU A 216 18.20 1.84 -4.39
N HIS A 217 17.32 0.98 -4.90
CA HIS A 217 16.46 1.30 -6.03
C HIS A 217 15.49 2.45 -5.70
N CYS A 218 14.86 2.44 -4.52
CA CYS A 218 14.02 3.55 -4.08
C CYS A 218 14.80 4.87 -4.02
N LYS A 219 16.01 4.87 -3.46
CA LYS A 219 16.89 6.05 -3.41
C LYS A 219 17.27 6.52 -4.82
N LYS A 220 17.64 5.60 -5.71
CA LYS A 220 18.01 5.91 -7.11
C LYS A 220 16.85 6.53 -7.89
N THR A 221 15.63 6.06 -7.66
CA THR A 221 14.43 6.51 -8.38
C THR A 221 13.87 7.81 -7.83
N TYR A 222 13.74 7.95 -6.51
CA TYR A 222 13.02 9.07 -5.88
C TYR A 222 13.91 10.16 -5.28
N CYS A 223 15.18 9.87 -5.00
CA CYS A 223 16.06 10.74 -4.19
C CYS A 223 17.31 11.21 -4.94
N LYS A 224 17.40 10.97 -6.25
CA LYS A 224 18.55 11.39 -7.06
C LYS A 224 18.35 12.82 -7.58
N THR A 225 18.66 13.07 -8.85
CA THR A 225 18.56 14.39 -9.49
C THR A 225 17.15 14.74 -9.95
N ILE A 226 16.16 13.89 -9.66
CA ILE A 226 14.75 14.06 -10.02
C ILE A 226 13.93 13.78 -8.77
N GLY A 227 13.11 14.76 -8.38
CA GLY A 227 12.12 14.62 -7.31
C GLY A 227 10.75 14.42 -7.93
N ILE A 228 10.11 13.28 -7.62
CA ILE A 228 8.83 12.90 -8.21
C ILE A 228 7.75 13.08 -7.14
N GLU A 229 6.78 13.94 -7.41
CA GLU A 229 5.61 14.13 -6.56
C GLU A 229 4.35 13.83 -7.36
N TYR A 230 3.66 12.75 -7.00
CA TYR A 230 2.48 12.30 -7.75
C TYR A 230 1.38 11.69 -6.87
N ILE A 231 1.65 11.39 -5.61
CA ILE A 231 0.69 10.69 -4.73
C ILE A 231 -0.51 11.56 -4.35
N HIS A 232 -0.41 12.88 -4.48
CA HIS A 232 -1.54 13.79 -4.30
C HIS A 232 -2.60 13.66 -5.43
N ILE A 233 -2.29 12.97 -6.53
CA ILE A 233 -3.24 12.70 -7.62
C ILE A 233 -4.27 11.68 -7.13
N VAL A 234 -5.56 12.03 -7.25
CA VAL A 234 -6.68 11.19 -6.79
C VAL A 234 -6.87 9.95 -7.67
N ASP A 235 -6.59 10.07 -8.97
CA ASP A 235 -6.75 8.97 -9.92
C ASP A 235 -5.61 7.95 -9.80
N ARG A 236 -5.98 6.74 -9.37
CA ARG A 236 -5.04 5.62 -9.22
C ARG A 236 -4.42 5.22 -10.56
N VAL A 237 -5.17 5.26 -11.66
CA VAL A 237 -4.67 4.82 -12.97
C VAL A 237 -3.50 5.70 -13.41
N GLN A 238 -3.60 7.00 -13.15
CA GLN A 238 -2.52 7.96 -13.42
C GLN A 238 -1.31 7.73 -12.50
N CYS A 239 -1.53 7.47 -11.22
CA CYS A 239 -0.45 7.14 -10.28
C CYS A 239 0.30 5.86 -10.70
N ASP A 240 -0.45 4.83 -11.10
CA ASP A 240 0.12 3.55 -11.52
C ASP A 240 0.85 3.70 -12.87
N TRP A 241 0.39 4.59 -13.76
CA TRP A 241 1.08 4.94 -15.02
C TRP A 241 2.42 5.67 -14.78
N ILE A 242 2.47 6.63 -13.85
CA ILE A 242 3.73 7.30 -13.48
C ILE A 242 4.70 6.27 -12.87
N ARG A 243 4.18 5.44 -11.97
CA ARG A 243 4.96 4.40 -11.30
C ARG A 243 5.60 3.44 -12.30
N SER A 244 4.84 2.93 -13.27
CA SER A 244 5.34 1.97 -14.26
C SER A 244 6.42 2.56 -15.17
N ARG A 245 6.47 3.88 -15.35
CA ARG A 245 7.50 4.54 -16.17
C ARG A 245 8.79 4.82 -15.41
N MET A 246 8.70 5.08 -14.10
CA MET A 246 9.82 5.53 -13.27
C MET A 246 10.47 4.40 -12.48
N GLU A 247 9.69 3.43 -11.99
CA GLU A 247 10.20 2.26 -11.25
C GLU A 247 10.70 1.16 -12.20
N ILE A 248 11.61 1.51 -13.11
CA ILE A 248 12.30 0.59 -14.02
C ILE A 248 13.80 0.67 -13.73
N GLU A 249 14.58 -0.41 -13.99
CA GLU A 249 16.04 -0.43 -13.80
C GLU A 249 16.77 0.73 -14.50
N LYS A 250 16.32 1.06 -15.72
CA LYS A 250 16.83 2.12 -16.59
C LYS A 250 15.66 2.92 -17.19
N PRO A 251 15.17 3.96 -16.50
CA PRO A 251 14.04 4.76 -17.00
C PRO A 251 14.44 5.63 -18.21
N PHE A 252 15.71 6.01 -18.29
CA PHE A 252 16.27 6.81 -19.38
C PHE A 252 17.42 6.04 -20.05
N ASP A 253 17.26 5.77 -21.35
CA ASP A 253 18.31 5.17 -22.18
C ASP A 253 18.53 6.06 -23.39
N TYR A 254 19.69 6.72 -23.42
CA TYR A 254 20.07 7.64 -24.49
C TYR A 254 21.24 7.08 -25.28
N SER A 255 21.09 7.07 -26.59
CA SER A 255 22.16 6.78 -27.55
C SER A 255 23.30 7.79 -27.43
N LYS A 256 24.46 7.45 -27.99
CA LYS A 256 25.63 8.34 -27.99
C LYS A 256 25.33 9.62 -28.79
N GLU A 257 24.59 9.47 -29.88
CA GLU A 257 24.17 10.53 -30.78
C GLU A 257 23.23 11.51 -30.06
N GLU A 258 22.26 11.01 -29.29
CA GLU A 258 21.37 11.85 -28.47
C GLU A 258 22.14 12.60 -27.39
N LYS A 259 23.11 11.96 -26.72
CA LYS A 259 23.97 12.63 -25.73
C LYS A 259 24.80 13.74 -26.37
N HIS A 260 25.37 13.51 -27.55
CA HIS A 260 26.07 14.56 -28.30
C HIS A 260 25.13 15.70 -28.70
N MET A 261 23.91 15.39 -29.12
CA MET A 261 22.92 16.41 -29.46
C MET A 261 22.53 17.26 -28.24
N ILE A 262 22.34 16.66 -27.07
CA ILE A 262 22.04 17.39 -25.82
C ILE A 262 23.21 18.32 -25.48
N LEU A 263 24.45 17.82 -25.57
CA LEU A 263 25.66 18.60 -25.30
C LEU A 263 25.84 19.75 -26.29
N ASP A 264 25.66 19.51 -27.60
CA ASP A 264 25.73 20.53 -28.64
C ASP A 264 24.76 21.69 -28.36
N ARG A 265 23.53 21.35 -27.94
CA ARG A 265 22.53 22.36 -27.57
C ARG A 265 22.90 23.14 -26.33
N LEU A 266 23.45 22.50 -25.31
CA LEU A 266 23.95 23.18 -24.11
C LEU A 266 25.07 24.17 -24.46
N ILE A 267 26.05 23.74 -25.27
CA ILE A 267 27.17 24.58 -25.71
C ILE A 267 26.65 25.79 -26.48
N TRP A 268 25.67 25.58 -27.37
CA TRP A 268 25.07 26.66 -28.14
C TRP A 268 24.35 27.68 -27.24
N SER A 269 23.66 27.22 -26.20
CA SER A 269 22.99 28.08 -25.22
C SER A 269 23.96 28.98 -24.46
N ASP A 270 25.03 28.40 -23.88
CA ASP A 270 26.06 29.17 -23.18
C ASP A 270 26.78 30.14 -24.13
N SER A 271 27.14 29.67 -25.33
CA SER A 271 27.84 30.50 -26.32
C SER A 271 27.01 31.69 -26.78
N PHE A 272 25.71 31.49 -26.99
CA PHE A 272 24.80 32.56 -27.40
C PHE A 272 24.65 33.61 -26.30
N GLU A 273 24.51 33.20 -25.04
CA GLU A 273 24.44 34.12 -23.90
C GLU A 273 25.72 34.97 -23.79
N ARG A 274 26.90 34.34 -23.86
CA ARG A 274 28.19 35.04 -23.84
C ARG A 274 28.35 36.03 -25.00
N PHE A 275 27.87 35.65 -26.19
CA PHE A 275 27.90 36.52 -27.36
C PHE A 275 27.03 37.77 -27.16
N VAL A 276 25.80 37.60 -26.67
CA VAL A 276 24.89 38.72 -26.41
C VAL A 276 25.46 39.62 -25.31
N ALA A 277 26.01 39.04 -24.23
CA ALA A 277 26.67 39.77 -23.15
C ALA A 277 27.77 40.70 -23.67
N THR A 278 28.60 40.18 -24.59
CA THR A 278 29.76 40.90 -25.13
C THR A 278 29.34 41.97 -26.12
N LYS A 279 28.34 41.68 -26.98
CA LYS A 279 27.94 42.57 -28.06
C LYS A 279 27.04 43.72 -27.61
N TYR A 280 26.19 43.48 -26.62
CA TYR A 280 25.20 44.44 -26.13
C TYR A 280 25.30 44.60 -24.60
N PRO A 281 26.41 45.15 -24.08
CA PRO A 281 26.68 45.18 -22.63
C PRO A 281 25.74 46.10 -21.84
N ASN A 282 25.21 47.15 -22.48
CA ASN A 282 24.37 48.15 -21.82
C ASN A 282 22.88 47.84 -21.95
N GLU A 283 22.51 46.83 -22.73
CA GLU A 283 21.13 46.47 -22.94
C GLU A 283 20.64 45.56 -21.82
N LYS A 284 19.42 45.80 -21.34
CA LYS A 284 18.81 44.94 -20.34
C LYS A 284 18.50 43.59 -20.98
N ARG A 285 19.19 42.55 -20.50
CA ARG A 285 18.95 41.16 -20.89
C ARG A 285 18.39 40.35 -19.72
N PHE A 286 17.45 39.47 -20.03
CA PHE A 286 17.01 38.41 -19.12
C PHE A 286 17.79 37.15 -19.50
N GLY A 287 19.06 37.11 -19.10
CA GLY A 287 19.97 36.04 -19.48
C GLY A 287 19.57 34.69 -18.90
N LEU A 288 19.90 33.62 -19.63
CA LEU A 288 19.68 32.23 -19.24
C LEU A 288 20.86 31.63 -18.44
N GLU A 289 21.75 32.46 -17.91
CA GLU A 289 22.93 32.00 -17.17
C GLU A 289 22.50 31.19 -15.92
N GLY A 290 22.96 29.94 -15.83
CA GLY A 290 22.56 28.97 -14.81
C GLY A 290 21.31 28.14 -15.12
N CYS A 291 20.56 28.48 -16.19
CA CYS A 291 19.36 27.79 -16.64
C CYS A 291 19.47 27.27 -18.08
N GLU A 292 20.69 27.07 -18.58
CA GLU A 292 20.98 26.71 -19.98
C GLU A 292 20.36 25.36 -20.38
N SER A 293 20.17 24.47 -19.40
CA SER A 293 19.51 23.17 -19.54
C SER A 293 18.03 23.27 -19.98
N LEU A 294 17.41 24.45 -19.87
CA LEU A 294 16.07 24.72 -20.40
C LEU A 294 16.01 24.55 -21.92
N ILE A 295 17.05 24.93 -22.65
CA ILE A 295 17.05 24.87 -24.12
C ILE A 295 17.01 23.43 -24.65
N PRO A 296 17.91 22.50 -24.26
CA PRO A 296 17.77 21.10 -24.66
C PRO A 296 16.48 20.47 -24.12
N GLY A 297 16.02 20.85 -22.93
CA GLY A 297 14.74 20.39 -22.37
C GLY A 297 13.53 20.76 -23.25
N MET A 298 13.42 22.03 -23.64
CA MET A 298 12.35 22.51 -24.51
C MET A 298 12.45 21.91 -25.92
N LYS A 299 13.68 21.71 -26.42
CA LYS A 299 13.89 21.01 -27.69
C LYS A 299 13.39 19.56 -27.61
N ALA A 300 13.68 18.85 -26.52
CA ALA A 300 13.18 17.50 -26.31
C ALA A 300 11.64 17.48 -26.30
N LEU A 301 11.00 18.40 -25.59
CA LEU A 301 9.53 18.53 -25.57
C LEU A 301 8.95 18.69 -26.99
N VAL A 302 9.51 19.62 -27.78
CA VAL A 302 9.05 19.85 -29.17
C VAL A 302 9.27 18.63 -30.07
N SER A 303 10.38 17.92 -29.90
CA SER A 303 10.64 16.70 -30.68
C SER A 303 9.65 15.57 -30.37
N HIS A 304 9.16 15.46 -29.13
CA HIS A 304 8.20 14.42 -28.73
C HIS A 304 6.74 14.75 -29.12
N MET A 305 6.44 16.01 -29.47
CA MET A 305 5.10 16.42 -29.94
C MET A 305 4.85 16.15 -31.43
N LYS A 306 5.90 15.87 -32.22
CA LYS A 306 5.82 15.61 -33.65
C LYS A 306 5.74 14.11 -33.94
#